data_AF-A0A5S4H994-F1
#
_entry.id   AF-A0A5S4H994-F1
#
_cell.length_a   1.000
_cell.length_b   1.000
_cell.length_c   1.000
_cell.angle_alpha   90.00
_cell.angle_beta   90.00
_cell.angle_gamma   90.00
#
_symmetry.space_group_name_H-M   'P 1'
#
loop_
_entity.id
_entity.type
_entity.pdbx_description
1 polymer ?
#
loop_
_entity_poly.entity_id
_entity_poly.type
_entity_poly.pdbx_seq_one_letter_code
_entity_poly.pdbx_strand_id
1 'polypeptide(L)'
;MHSDPLHGEQSCSMPRCGRPSCFHVRLEAAARTETGRDSCGAHLAEVVQELALRARERRKRPARVVVYATGERRRTKGPGPFDRLALGTIPV
;
A
#
# COMPACT_ATOMS: atom_id res chain seq x y z
N MET A 1 1.28 35.60 -9.54
CA MET A 1 0.46 34.52 -8.94
C MET A 1 1.20 33.22 -9.16
N HIS A 2 1.87 32.71 -8.13
CA HIS A 2 2.64 31.46 -8.21
C HIS A 2 1.79 30.35 -7.59
N SER A 3 1.25 29.47 -8.43
CA SER A 3 0.49 28.30 -8.00
C SER A 3 1.46 27.13 -7.86
N ASP A 4 1.86 26.80 -6.63
CA ASP A 4 2.66 25.63 -6.32
C ASP A 4 1.86 24.32 -6.51
N PRO A 5 2.48 23.23 -6.98
CA PRO A 5 1.77 22.00 -7.34
C PRO A 5 1.33 21.23 -6.08
N LEU A 6 0.03 20.94 -6.02
CA LEU A 6 -0.58 20.01 -5.07
C LEU A 6 0.15 18.67 -5.15
N HIS A 7 0.97 18.37 -4.14
CA HIS A 7 1.60 17.06 -3.99
C HIS A 7 0.51 15.98 -4.00
N GLY A 8 0.64 15.07 -4.97
CA GLY A 8 -0.43 14.25 -5.51
C GLY A 8 -1.14 13.35 -4.50
N GLU A 9 -2.45 13.26 -4.66
CA GLU A 9 -3.24 12.12 -4.20
C GLU A 9 -2.55 10.84 -4.69
N GLN A 10 -2.07 9.99 -3.78
CA GLN A 10 -1.64 8.65 -4.19
C GLN A 10 -2.88 7.97 -4.79
N SER A 11 -2.75 7.51 -6.03
CA SER A 11 -3.84 6.86 -6.76
C SER A 11 -3.71 5.36 -6.59
N CYS A 12 -4.85 4.65 -6.64
CA CYS A 12 -4.84 3.20 -6.69
C CYS A 12 -3.92 2.71 -7.82
N SER A 13 -3.02 1.78 -7.50
CA SER A 13 -2.03 1.23 -8.41
C SER A 13 -2.63 0.36 -9.54
N MET A 14 -3.92 0.02 -9.45
CA MET A 14 -4.60 -0.74 -10.49
C MET A 14 -4.76 0.08 -11.78
N PRO A 15 -4.44 -0.51 -12.95
CA PRO A 15 -4.60 0.16 -14.24
C PRO A 15 -6.01 0.74 -14.41
N ARG A 16 -6.08 2.02 -14.81
CA ARG A 16 -7.33 2.75 -15.12
C ARG A 16 -8.29 2.97 -13.94
N CYS A 17 -7.91 2.67 -12.69
CA CYS A 17 -8.81 2.87 -11.56
C CYS A 17 -9.10 4.36 -11.29
N GLY A 18 -8.08 5.22 -11.28
CA GLY A 18 -8.21 6.66 -11.03
C GLY A 18 -8.73 7.07 -9.65
N ARG A 19 -9.11 6.11 -8.78
CA ARG A 19 -9.59 6.38 -7.43
C ARG A 19 -8.42 6.71 -6.49
N PRO A 20 -8.61 7.58 -5.48
CA PRO A 20 -7.66 7.77 -4.41
C PRO A 20 -7.33 6.44 -3.70
N SER A 21 -6.08 6.27 -3.26
CA SER A 21 -5.71 5.16 -2.40
C SER A 21 -6.12 5.44 -0.95
N CYS A 22 -6.72 4.43 -0.32
CA CYS A 22 -7.03 4.41 1.11
C CYS A 22 -6.16 3.41 1.86
N PHE A 23 -5.38 2.61 1.12
CA PHE A 23 -4.56 1.54 1.65
C PHE A 23 -3.18 1.52 0.99
N HIS A 24 -2.18 1.17 1.77
CA HIS A 24 -0.86 0.78 1.31
C HIS A 24 -0.62 -0.69 1.65
N VAL A 25 -0.30 -1.52 0.67
CA VAL A 25 -0.14 -2.97 0.85
C VAL A 25 1.31 -3.34 0.60
N ARG A 26 1.94 -4.03 1.56
CA ARG A 26 3.38 -4.34 1.52
C ARG A 26 3.64 -5.82 1.68
N LEU A 27 4.60 -6.36 0.93
CA LEU A 27 5.12 -7.69 1.14
C LEU A 27 6.36 -7.64 2.06
N GLU A 28 6.31 -8.38 3.16
CA GLU A 28 7.41 -8.53 4.10
C GLU A 28 7.90 -9.97 4.09
N ALA A 29 9.18 -10.19 3.82
CA ALA A 29 9.86 -11.45 4.01
C ALA A 29 10.91 -11.31 5.12
N ALA A 30 11.26 -12.41 5.79
CA ALA A 30 12.10 -12.47 7.01
C ALA A 30 13.47 -11.74 6.98
N ALA A 31 13.89 -11.14 5.85
CA ALA A 31 15.07 -10.27 5.78
C ALA A 31 14.93 -9.10 4.80
N ARG A 32 13.78 -8.92 4.15
CA ARG A 32 13.58 -7.89 3.12
C ARG A 32 12.15 -7.39 3.15
N THR A 33 12.03 -6.07 3.25
CA THR A 33 10.79 -5.37 2.95
C THR A 33 10.77 -5.09 1.46
N GLU A 34 9.75 -5.57 0.74
CA GLU A 34 9.58 -5.26 -0.67
C GLU A 34 8.78 -3.97 -0.87
N THR A 35 8.83 -3.41 -2.08
CA THR A 35 8.06 -2.23 -2.45
C THR A 35 6.57 -2.53 -2.35
N GLY A 36 5.86 -1.70 -1.58
CA GLY A 36 4.41 -1.81 -1.44
C GLY A 36 3.65 -1.19 -2.62
N ARG A 37 2.35 -1.39 -2.62
CA ARG A 37 1.41 -0.88 -3.62
C ARG A 37 0.23 -0.21 -2.96
N ASP A 38 -0.19 0.90 -3.53
CA ASP A 38 -1.35 1.64 -3.04
C ASP A 38 -2.63 1.08 -3.66
N SER A 39 -3.70 0.98 -2.88
CA SER A 39 -4.98 0.45 -3.31
C SER A 39 -6.15 1.27 -2.78
N CYS A 40 -7.22 1.34 -3.57
CA CYS A 40 -8.52 1.79 -3.08
C CYS A 40 -9.28 0.61 -2.48
N GLY A 41 -10.36 0.85 -1.75
CA GLY A 41 -11.14 -0.23 -1.14
C GLY A 41 -11.65 -1.28 -2.13
N ALA A 42 -11.97 -0.86 -3.36
CA ALA A 42 -12.49 -1.77 -4.38
C ALA A 42 -11.45 -2.71 -4.99
N HIS A 43 -10.17 -2.36 -4.93
CA HIS A 43 -9.08 -3.14 -5.53
C HIS A 43 -8.12 -3.75 -4.49
N LEU A 44 -8.50 -3.72 -3.22
CA LEU A 44 -7.64 -4.17 -2.14
C LEU A 44 -7.36 -5.67 -2.26
N ALA A 45 -8.38 -6.45 -2.59
CA ALA A 45 -8.27 -7.90 -2.71
C ALA A 45 -7.32 -8.31 -3.84
N GLU A 46 -7.43 -7.66 -5.00
CA GLU A 46 -6.59 -7.91 -6.18
C GLU A 46 -5.12 -7.60 -5.89
N VAL A 47 -4.85 -6.44 -5.27
CA VAL A 47 -3.48 -6.04 -4.92
C VAL A 47 -2.86 -7.01 -3.90
N VAL A 48 -3.64 -7.44 -2.89
CA VAL A 48 -3.21 -8.44 -1.92
C VAL A 48 -2.92 -9.78 -2.60
N GLN A 49 -3.80 -10.23 -3.48
CA GLN A 49 -3.64 -11.50 -4.21
C GLN A 49 -2.39 -11.49 -5.09
N GLU A 50 -2.15 -10.40 -5.84
CA GLU A 50 -0.95 -10.28 -6.68
C GLU A 50 0.34 -10.34 -5.85
N LEU A 51 0.38 -9.67 -4.69
CA LEU A 51 1.53 -9.72 -3.79
C LEU A 51 1.71 -11.11 -3.17
N ALA A 52 0.62 -11.78 -2.81
CA ALA A 52 0.67 -13.14 -2.30
C ALA A 52 1.21 -14.12 -3.36
N LEU A 53 0.77 -14.01 -4.62
CA LEU A 53 1.29 -14.84 -5.71
C LEU A 53 2.80 -14.62 -5.92
N ARG A 54 3.26 -13.37 -5.95
CA ARG A 54 4.69 -13.04 -6.04
C ARG A 54 5.50 -13.62 -4.90
N ALA A 55 4.97 -13.57 -3.67
CA ALA A 55 5.64 -14.15 -2.52
C ALA A 55 5.74 -15.68 -2.65
N ARG A 56 4.67 -16.33 -3.11
CA ARG A 56 4.63 -17.78 -3.38
C ARG A 56 5.58 -18.20 -4.48
N GLU A 57 5.74 -17.41 -5.54
CA GLU A 57 6.74 -17.68 -6.58
C GLU A 57 8.15 -17.62 -6.03
N ARG A 58 8.39 -16.74 -5.05
CA ARG A 58 9.72 -16.52 -4.48
C ARG A 58 10.17 -17.62 -3.52
N ARG A 59 9.28 -18.53 -3.03
CA ARG A 59 9.42 -19.76 -2.17
C ARG A 59 10.55 -19.88 -1.12
N LYS A 60 11.43 -18.90 -0.98
CA LYS A 60 12.72 -19.04 -0.29
C LYS A 60 12.62 -18.81 1.21
N ARG A 61 11.59 -18.09 1.68
CA ARG A 61 11.43 -17.69 3.09
C ARG A 61 9.96 -17.46 3.45
N PRO A 62 9.58 -17.59 4.73
CA PRO A 62 8.29 -17.11 5.22
C PRO A 62 8.07 -15.65 4.85
N ALA A 63 6.90 -15.35 4.31
CA ALA A 63 6.50 -14.03 3.90
C ALA A 63 5.07 -13.73 4.34
N ARG A 64 4.75 -12.44 4.46
CA ARG A 64 3.44 -11.96 4.85
C ARG A 64 3.10 -10.69 4.08
N VAL A 65 1.84 -10.57 3.70
CA VAL A 65 1.29 -9.32 3.15
C VAL A 65 0.72 -8.51 4.31
N VAL A 66 1.15 -7.26 4.44
CA VAL A 66 0.67 -6.33 5.48
C VAL A 66 -0.11 -5.21 4.80
N VAL A 67 -1.34 -4.98 5.26
CA VAL A 67 -2.21 -3.92 4.77
C VAL A 67 -2.20 -2.78 5.76
N TYR A 68 -1.89 -1.59 5.29
CA TYR A 68 -1.88 -0.35 6.07
C TYR A 68 -3.01 0.56 5.60
N ALA A 69 -3.66 1.27 6.51
CA ALA A 69 -4.52 2.40 6.16
C ALA A 69 -3.65 3.59 5.71
N THR A 70 -4.12 4.36 4.72
CA THR A 70 -3.56 5.66 4.34
C THR A 70 -4.62 6.73 4.50
N GLY A 71 -4.32 7.79 5.25
CA GLY A 71 -5.25 8.90 5.44
C GLY A 71 -5.44 9.74 4.17
N GLU A 72 -6.63 10.31 3.99
CA GLU A 72 -6.94 11.30 2.95
C GLU A 72 -6.19 12.62 3.21
N ARG A 73 -4.97 12.74 2.68
CA ARG A 73 -4.19 13.97 2.44
C ARG A 73 -3.75 14.86 3.63
N ARG A 74 -2.62 15.55 3.39
CA ARG A 74 -2.01 16.71 4.08
C ARG A 74 -1.66 16.53 5.57
N ARG A 75 -0.42 16.16 5.84
CA ARG A 75 0.36 16.86 6.88
C ARG A 75 1.74 17.25 6.37
N THR A 76 1.93 18.57 6.25
CA THR A 76 3.22 19.27 6.21
C THR A 76 4.03 19.14 7.51
N LYS A 77 3.62 18.29 8.46
CA LYS A 77 4.33 18.03 9.70
C LYS A 77 4.00 16.63 10.24
N GLY A 78 4.94 15.71 10.03
CA GLY A 78 5.04 14.43 10.72
C GLY A 78 4.00 13.36 10.33
N PRO A 79 4.28 12.09 10.66
CA PRO A 79 3.34 11.01 10.45
C PRO A 79 2.03 11.28 11.23
N GLY A 80 0.91 11.28 10.53
CA GLY A 80 -0.43 11.35 11.09
C GLY A 80 -0.83 10.08 11.84
N PRO A 81 -1.91 10.11 12.63
CA PRO A 81 -2.30 9.02 13.55
C PRO A 81 -2.62 7.69 12.85
N PHE A 82 -2.82 7.71 11.53
CA PHE A 82 -3.09 6.53 10.71
C PHE A 82 -1.98 6.24 9.68
N ASP A 83 -0.92 7.06 9.65
CA ASP A 83 0.20 6.80 8.77
C ASP A 83 0.87 5.51 9.22
N ARG A 84 0.67 4.45 8.41
CA ARG A 84 1.20 3.10 8.64
C ARG A 84 0.52 2.34 9.79
N LEU A 85 -0.75 2.61 10.08
CA LEU A 85 -1.54 1.71 10.93
C LEU A 85 -1.76 0.39 10.19
N ALA A 86 -1.16 -0.69 10.66
CA ALA A 86 -1.39 -2.03 10.12
C ALA A 86 -2.82 -2.47 10.46
N LEU A 87 -3.65 -2.62 9.43
CA LEU A 87 -5.02 -3.11 9.55
C LEU A 87 -5.07 -4.64 9.57
N GLY A 88 -4.11 -5.29 8.91
CA GLY A 88 -4.11 -6.74 8.78
C GLY A 88 -2.80 -7.30 8.29
N THR A 89 -2.54 -8.55 8.66
CA THR A 89 -1.40 -9.34 8.20
C THR A 89 -1.92 -10.67 7.68
N ILE A 90 -1.50 -11.02 6.46
CA ILE A 90 -1.91 -12.25 5.77
C ILE A 90 -0.66 -13.10 5.58
N PRO A 91 -0.54 -14.27 6.26
CA PRO A 91 0.55 -15.20 6.00
C PRO A 91 0.39 -15.81 4.61
N VAL A 92 1.49 -15.94 3.87
CA VAL A 92 1.45 -16.39 2.46
C VAL A 92 2.13 -17.72 2.26
#